data_AF-A0A1Q7NSW2-F1
#
_entry.id   AF-A0A1Q7NSW2-F1
#
_cell.length_a   1.000
_cell.length_b   1.000
_cell.length_c   1.000
_cell.angle_alpha   90.00
_cell.angle_beta   90.00
_cell.angle_gamma   90.00
#
_symmetry.space_group_name_H-M   'P 1'
#
loop_
_entity.id
_entity.type
_entity.pdbx_description
1 polymer ?
#
loop_
_entity_poly.entity_id
_entity_poly.type
_entity_poly.pdbx_seq_one_letter_code
_entity_poly.pdbx_strand_id
1 'polypeptide(L)'
;MHLVTDRQSKPFLKGAAMITFWNKKRCTMGGQRGFTLIELMIVVAIIGILAAIAVPLYANMQARARIAKAQADIRGMASAVSAWGAHMGTLPSVLDLLTAIATSPQNITAGPFMAAIPTPPSTAWGSAYFYAANANGTFTISAAGDGATVSAP
;
A
#
# COMPACT_ATOMS: atom_id res chain seq x y z
N MET A 1 52.13 42.70 23.89
CA MET A 1 52.81 41.39 23.74
C MET A 1 52.10 40.66 22.60
N HIS A 2 52.53 40.72 21.34
CA HIS A 2 53.83 40.24 20.81
C HIS A 2 53.89 38.72 21.07
N LEU A 3 53.79 37.78 20.12
CA LEU A 3 54.15 37.78 18.71
C LEU A 3 53.44 36.67 17.92
N VAL A 4 53.21 36.98 16.65
CA VAL A 4 53.26 36.08 15.50
C VAL A 4 54.43 35.09 15.60
N THR A 5 54.20 33.80 15.32
CA THR A 5 55.13 33.02 14.49
C THR A 5 54.37 31.91 13.78
N ASP A 6 54.13 32.16 12.49
CA ASP A 6 54.04 31.12 11.46
C ASP A 6 55.31 30.24 11.50
N ARG A 7 55.13 28.92 11.44
CA ARG A 7 56.10 28.01 10.81
C ARG A 7 55.34 26.85 10.18
N GLN A 8 55.08 27.02 8.90
CA GLN A 8 55.30 26.03 7.86
C GLN A 8 56.27 24.90 8.28
N SER A 9 55.82 23.65 8.19
CA SER A 9 56.69 22.54 7.78
C SER A 9 55.85 21.39 7.20
N LYS A 10 55.45 21.55 5.93
CA LYS A 10 55.13 20.38 5.09
C LYS A 10 56.46 19.69 4.77
N PRO A 11 56.68 18.40 5.10
CA PRO A 11 57.73 17.65 4.44
C PRO A 11 57.30 17.37 3.00
N PHE A 12 58.03 18.02 2.09
CA PHE A 12 57.97 17.90 0.65
C PHE A 12 58.84 16.70 0.21
N LEU A 13 58.17 15.75 -0.46
CA LEU A 13 58.70 14.69 -1.35
C LEU A 13 59.54 13.55 -0.74
N LYS A 14 59.17 12.31 -1.05
CA LYS A 14 59.69 11.54 -2.21
C LYS A 14 59.26 10.07 -2.12
N GLY A 15 59.00 9.47 -3.29
CA GLY A 15 58.87 8.03 -3.48
C GLY A 15 57.41 7.60 -3.70
N ALA A 16 56.74 7.93 -4.81
CA ALA A 16 57.17 7.59 -6.17
C ALA A 16 57.61 6.12 -6.34
N ALA A 17 56.98 5.18 -5.63
CA ALA A 17 57.18 3.75 -5.87
C ALA A 17 56.02 2.88 -5.35
N MET A 18 54.75 3.25 -5.58
CA MET A 18 53.67 2.28 -5.33
C MET A 18 52.41 2.50 -6.16
N ILE A 19 52.55 2.93 -7.42
CA ILE A 19 51.45 2.94 -8.40
C ILE A 19 51.96 2.47 -9.76
N THR A 20 52.79 1.43 -9.78
CA THR A 20 53.33 0.89 -11.04
C THR A 20 53.29 -0.62 -11.06
N PHE A 21 52.11 -1.23 -10.89
CA PHE A 21 51.94 -2.61 -11.36
C PHE A 21 50.49 -3.07 -11.59
N TRP A 22 49.67 -2.27 -12.28
CA TRP A 22 48.39 -2.79 -12.81
C TRP A 22 48.24 -2.45 -14.29
N ASN A 23 49.27 -2.72 -15.09
CA ASN A 23 49.10 -2.96 -16.52
C ASN A 23 48.81 -4.45 -16.75
N LYS A 24 47.70 -4.95 -16.18
CA LYS A 24 47.22 -6.31 -16.45
C LYS A 24 46.37 -6.24 -17.72
N LYS A 25 47.04 -6.57 -18.83
CA LYS A 25 46.53 -6.85 -20.18
C LYS A 25 45.02 -6.65 -20.32
N ARG A 26 44.59 -5.56 -20.98
CA ARG A 26 43.24 -5.47 -21.54
C ARG A 26 43.07 -6.64 -22.50
N CYS A 27 42.39 -7.70 -22.05
CA CYS A 27 41.95 -8.76 -22.95
C CYS A 27 41.13 -8.08 -24.04
N THR A 28 41.62 -8.23 -25.26
CA THR A 28 41.01 -7.80 -26.51
C THR A 28 39.53 -8.16 -26.51
N MET A 29 38.68 -7.18 -26.83
CA MET A 29 37.22 -7.25 -26.78
C MET A 29 36.71 -8.54 -27.44
N GLY A 30 36.36 -9.52 -26.60
CA GLY A 30 35.70 -10.74 -27.05
C GLY A 30 34.30 -10.36 -27.53
N GLY A 31 34.14 -10.34 -28.86
CA GLY A 31 32.87 -10.33 -29.58
C GLY A 31 31.76 -9.47 -28.97
N GLN A 32 31.82 -8.15 -29.15
CA GLN A 32 30.62 -7.31 -29.05
C GLN A 32 29.69 -7.66 -30.21
N ARG A 33 28.98 -8.79 -30.09
CA ARG A 33 27.80 -9.09 -30.89
C ARG A 33 26.71 -8.14 -30.40
N GLY A 34 26.62 -6.98 -31.04
CA GLY A 34 25.56 -6.00 -30.77
C GLY A 34 24.20 -6.62 -31.04
N PHE A 35 23.25 -6.36 -30.14
CA PHE A 35 21.83 -6.68 -30.32
C PHE A 35 21.37 -6.06 -31.65
N THR A 36 20.80 -6.85 -32.54
CA THR A 36 20.34 -6.30 -33.81
C THR A 36 19.12 -5.41 -33.58
N LEU A 37 19.00 -4.28 -34.29
CA LEU A 37 17.80 -3.43 -34.19
C LEU A 37 16.54 -4.23 -34.52
N ILE A 38 16.64 -5.16 -35.46
CA ILE A 38 15.53 -6.03 -35.87
C ILE A 38 15.11 -7.01 -34.76
N GLU A 39 16.04 -7.56 -33.97
CA GLU A 39 15.68 -8.35 -32.78
C GLU A 39 14.85 -7.52 -31.81
N LEU A 40 15.27 -6.27 -31.55
CA LEU A 40 14.54 -5.41 -30.63
C LEU A 40 13.17 -5.01 -31.19
N MET A 41 13.05 -4.73 -32.50
CA MET A 41 11.77 -4.39 -33.13
C MET A 41 10.73 -5.50 -33.00
N ILE A 42 11.11 -6.76 -33.23
CA ILE A 42 10.18 -7.88 -33.13
C ILE A 42 9.76 -8.10 -31.66
N VAL A 43 10.69 -7.94 -30.72
CA VAL A 43 10.39 -8.09 -29.28
C VAL A 43 9.37 -7.06 -28.82
N VAL A 44 9.56 -5.78 -29.14
CA VAL A 44 8.60 -4.74 -28.73
C VAL A 44 7.26 -4.87 -29.46
N ALA A 45 7.25 -5.40 -30.68
CA ALA A 45 6.01 -5.70 -31.40
C ALA A 45 5.19 -6.79 -30.69
N ILE A 46 5.83 -7.89 -30.28
CA ILE A 46 5.15 -8.98 -29.55
C ILE A 46 4.70 -8.51 -28.17
N ILE A 47 5.54 -7.79 -27.42
CA ILE A 47 5.16 -7.21 -26.12
C ILE A 47 3.99 -6.24 -26.28
N GLY A 48 3.95 -5.45 -27.36
CA GLY A 48 2.84 -4.55 -27.67
C GLY A 48 1.51 -5.29 -27.84
N ILE A 49 1.50 -6.40 -28.57
CA ILE A 49 0.30 -7.24 -28.75
C ILE A 49 -0.18 -7.82 -27.41
N LEU A 50 0.75 -8.36 -26.61
CA LEU A 50 0.42 -8.92 -25.30
C LEU A 50 -0.11 -7.84 -24.34
N ALA A 51 0.53 -6.67 -24.31
CA ALA A 51 0.14 -5.56 -23.45
C ALA A 51 -1.25 -5.02 -23.80
N ALA A 52 -1.60 -4.96 -25.08
CA ALA A 52 -2.92 -4.49 -25.53
C ALA A 52 -4.08 -5.31 -24.95
N ILE A 53 -3.89 -6.63 -24.78
CA ILE A 53 -4.89 -7.53 -24.17
C ILE A 53 -4.77 -7.54 -22.64
N ALA A 54 -3.53 -7.56 -22.13
CA ALA A 54 -3.27 -7.71 -20.70
C ALA A 54 -3.72 -6.51 -19.87
N VAL A 55 -3.51 -5.28 -20.35
CA VAL A 55 -3.85 -4.05 -19.61
C VAL A 55 -5.34 -3.94 -19.25
N PRO A 56 -6.31 -4.03 -20.20
CA PRO A 56 -7.72 -3.94 -19.84
C PRO A 56 -8.21 -5.12 -19.00
N LEU A 57 -7.68 -6.33 -19.25
CA LEU A 57 -7.99 -7.52 -18.46
C LEU A 57 -7.56 -7.34 -17.00
N TYR A 58 -6.32 -6.89 -16.79
CA TYR A 58 -5.76 -6.66 -15.47
C TYR A 58 -6.52 -5.59 -14.68
N ALA A 59 -6.91 -4.49 -15.34
CA ALA A 59 -7.73 -3.45 -14.71
C ALA A 59 -9.09 -3.99 -14.23
N ASN A 60 -9.75 -4.85 -15.01
CA ASN A 60 -11.01 -5.49 -14.62
C ASN A 60 -10.81 -6.46 -13.44
N MET A 61 -9.74 -7.25 -13.46
CA MET A 61 -9.41 -8.15 -12.34
C MET A 61 -9.16 -7.36 -11.04
N GLN A 62 -8.44 -6.24 -11.11
CA GLN A 62 -8.26 -5.36 -9.95
C GLN A 62 -9.59 -4.80 -9.43
N ALA A 63 -10.46 -4.31 -10.32
CA ALA A 63 -11.80 -3.83 -9.93
C ALA A 63 -12.60 -4.91 -9.18
N ARG A 64 -12.64 -6.14 -9.70
CA ARG A 64 -13.32 -7.28 -9.05
C ARG A 64 -12.72 -7.61 -7.69
N ALA A 65 -11.39 -7.60 -7.56
CA ALA A 65 -10.72 -7.83 -6.29
C ALA A 65 -11.07 -6.76 -5.26
N ARG A 66 -11.16 -5.49 -5.67
CA ARG A 66 -11.58 -4.37 -4.80
C ARG A 66 -13.03 -4.51 -4.36
N ILE A 67 -13.95 -4.89 -5.25
CA ILE A 67 -15.35 -5.19 -4.89
C ILE A 67 -15.42 -6.31 -3.85
N ALA A 68 -14.69 -7.41 -4.06
CA ALA A 68 -14.67 -8.54 -3.13
C ALA A 68 -14.09 -8.15 -1.76
N LYS A 69 -13.04 -7.33 -1.73
CA LYS A 69 -12.49 -6.78 -0.48
C LYS A 69 -13.52 -5.91 0.24
N ALA A 70 -14.17 -4.97 -0.45
CA ALA A 70 -15.19 -4.11 0.16
C ALA A 70 -16.35 -4.94 0.75
N GLN A 71 -16.77 -6.00 0.05
CA GLN A 71 -17.77 -6.95 0.56
C GLN A 71 -17.30 -7.66 1.84
N ALA A 72 -16.05 -8.10 1.89
CA ALA A 72 -15.50 -8.76 3.08
C ALA A 72 -15.42 -7.80 4.27
N ASP A 73 -14.91 -6.59 4.03
CA ASP A 73 -14.79 -5.53 5.05
C ASP A 73 -16.17 -5.17 5.62
N ILE A 74 -17.17 -4.95 4.74
CA ILE A 74 -18.55 -4.63 5.14
C ILE A 74 -19.18 -5.75 5.98
N ARG A 75 -19.00 -7.02 5.60
CA ARG A 75 -19.50 -8.15 6.39
C ARG A 75 -18.83 -8.25 7.76
N GLY A 76 -17.52 -7.98 7.84
CA GLY A 76 -16.79 -7.95 9.10
C GLY A 76 -17.34 -6.86 10.04
N MET A 77 -17.57 -5.67 9.51
CA MET A 77 -18.17 -4.57 10.28
C MET A 77 -19.60 -4.87 10.69
N ALA A 78 -20.44 -5.44 9.80
CA ALA A 78 -21.81 -5.81 10.13
C ALA A 78 -21.87 -6.84 11.27
N SER A 79 -20.98 -7.84 11.25
CA SER A 79 -20.86 -8.82 12.33
C SER A 79 -20.43 -8.19 13.66
N ALA A 80 -19.60 -7.15 13.63
CA ALA A 80 -19.17 -6.47 14.84
C ALA A 80 -20.24 -5.50 15.37
N VAL A 81 -21.01 -4.85 14.49
CA VAL A 81 -22.18 -4.05 14.88
C VAL A 81 -23.25 -4.93 15.52
N SER A 82 -23.50 -6.12 14.97
CA SER A 82 -24.47 -7.06 15.56
C SER A 82 -24.01 -7.58 16.92
N ALA A 83 -22.71 -7.88 17.08
CA ALA A 83 -22.13 -8.24 18.39
C ALA A 83 -22.26 -7.09 19.41
N TRP A 84 -21.96 -5.86 19.00
CA TRP A 84 -22.19 -4.67 19.84
C TRP A 84 -23.64 -4.58 20.29
N GLY A 85 -24.59 -4.71 19.36
CA GLY A 85 -26.03 -4.67 19.66
C GLY A 85 -26.45 -5.74 20.67
N ALA A 86 -25.89 -6.94 20.57
CA ALA A 86 -26.17 -8.03 21.50
C ALA A 86 -25.65 -7.76 22.92
N HIS A 87 -24.49 -7.12 23.07
CA HIS A 87 -23.92 -6.81 24.38
C HIS A 87 -24.45 -5.53 25.01
N MET A 88 -24.64 -4.48 24.20
CA MET A 88 -24.97 -3.13 24.67
C MET A 88 -26.47 -2.81 24.61
N GLY A 89 -27.28 -3.67 23.97
CA GLY A 89 -28.72 -3.47 23.79
C GLY A 89 -29.10 -2.29 22.89
N THR A 90 -28.11 -1.65 22.28
CA THR A 90 -28.24 -0.48 21.40
C THR A 90 -27.27 -0.62 20.24
N LEU A 91 -27.58 -0.02 19.09
CA LEU A 91 -26.63 0.06 17.98
C LEU A 91 -25.59 1.17 18.24
N PRO A 92 -24.34 1.00 17.79
CA PRO A 92 -23.33 2.05 17.89
C PRO A 92 -23.76 3.26 17.05
N SER A 93 -23.49 4.49 17.51
CA SER A 93 -23.85 5.70 16.77
C SER A 93 -22.90 5.98 15.59
N VAL A 94 -21.67 5.50 15.68
CA VAL A 94 -20.62 5.60 14.65
C VAL A 94 -19.75 4.34 14.68
N LEU A 95 -19.11 4.01 13.55
CA LEU A 95 -18.27 2.81 13.47
C LEU A 95 -17.05 2.85 14.39
N ASP A 96 -16.46 4.01 14.64
CA ASP A 96 -15.23 4.10 15.43
C ASP A 96 -15.37 3.53 16.85
N LEU A 97 -16.60 3.52 17.38
CA LEU A 97 -16.90 2.91 18.68
C LEU A 97 -16.59 1.41 18.72
N LEU A 98 -16.66 0.69 17.59
CA LEU A 98 -16.36 -0.75 17.54
C LEU A 98 -14.91 -1.06 17.94
N THR A 99 -14.00 -0.09 17.81
CA THR A 99 -12.58 -0.25 18.17
C THR A 99 -12.26 0.07 19.62
N ALA A 100 -13.25 0.58 20.37
CA ALA A 100 -13.11 0.91 21.76
C ALA A 100 -13.80 -0.15 22.65
N ILE A 101 -13.34 -0.23 23.90
CA ILE A 101 -14.08 -0.90 24.96
C ILE A 101 -15.25 0.01 25.35
N ALA A 102 -16.43 -0.58 25.50
CA ALA A 102 -17.65 0.14 25.85
C ALA A 102 -18.34 -0.49 27.06
N THR A 103 -19.04 0.35 27.82
CA THR A 103 -19.82 -0.07 29.00
C THR A 103 -21.28 0.26 28.77
N SER A 104 -22.16 -0.73 28.92
CA SER A 104 -23.60 -0.56 28.74
C SER A 104 -24.24 0.17 29.93
N PRO A 105 -25.48 0.68 29.79
CA PRO A 105 -26.24 1.25 30.91
C PRO A 105 -26.46 0.30 32.09
N GLN A 106 -26.32 -1.02 31.86
CA GLN A 106 -26.41 -2.08 32.86
C GLN A 106 -25.04 -2.38 33.51
N ASN A 107 -24.04 -1.52 33.29
CA ASN A 107 -22.67 -1.65 33.81
C ASN A 107 -21.93 -2.90 33.31
N ILE A 108 -22.24 -3.36 32.09
CA ILE A 108 -21.54 -4.48 31.43
C ILE A 108 -20.48 -3.91 30.50
N THR A 109 -19.22 -4.28 30.71
CA THR A 109 -18.09 -3.88 29.85
C THR A 109 -17.80 -4.95 28.80
N ALA A 110 -17.71 -4.56 27.53
CA ALA A 110 -17.38 -5.44 26.42
C ALA A 110 -16.58 -4.69 25.33
N GLY A 111 -16.06 -5.46 24.37
CA GLY A 111 -15.24 -4.96 23.28
C GLY A 111 -13.73 -5.02 23.58
N PRO A 112 -12.88 -4.51 22.68
CA PRO A 112 -13.26 -3.95 21.38
C PRO A 112 -13.84 -5.01 20.44
N PHE A 113 -14.87 -4.65 19.68
CA PHE A 113 -15.58 -5.55 18.78
C PHE A 113 -14.88 -5.70 17.42
N MET A 114 -13.96 -4.77 17.11
CA MET A 114 -13.01 -4.85 16.00
C MET A 114 -11.66 -4.29 16.43
N ALA A 115 -10.57 -4.81 15.86
CA ALA A 115 -9.22 -4.30 16.13
C ALA A 115 -8.96 -2.92 15.47
N ALA A 116 -9.53 -2.70 14.28
CA ALA A 116 -9.47 -1.45 13.55
C ALA A 116 -10.61 -1.40 12.52
N ILE A 117 -11.08 -0.20 12.18
CA ILE A 117 -12.00 -0.03 11.06
C ILE A 117 -11.23 -0.20 9.75
N PRO A 118 -11.62 -1.15 8.88
CA PRO A 118 -10.93 -1.36 7.62
C PRO A 118 -11.06 -0.13 6.73
N THR A 119 -9.98 0.19 6.02
CA THR A 119 -10.01 1.24 4.99
C THR A 119 -10.54 0.69 3.67
N PRO A 120 -11.30 1.50 2.90
CA PRO A 120 -11.76 1.11 1.58
C PRO A 120 -10.59 0.69 0.66
N PRO A 121 -10.84 -0.20 -0.32
CA PRO A 121 -9.79 -0.84 -1.11
C PRO A 121 -9.03 0.11 -2.05
N SER A 122 -9.57 1.30 -2.35
CA SER A 122 -8.86 2.36 -3.09
C SER A 122 -9.60 3.68 -2.95
N THR A 123 -8.98 4.78 -3.36
CA THR A 123 -9.60 6.13 -3.37
C THR A 123 -10.87 6.22 -4.22
N ALA A 124 -11.04 5.34 -5.21
CA ALA A 124 -12.26 5.24 -6.02
C ALA A 124 -13.49 4.77 -5.23
N TRP A 125 -13.29 4.24 -4.01
CA TRP A 125 -14.35 3.79 -3.10
C TRP A 125 -14.67 4.80 -1.99
N GLY A 126 -14.09 6.01 -2.07
CA GLY A 126 -14.16 7.03 -1.03
C GLY A 126 -13.15 6.82 0.09
N SER A 127 -13.21 7.71 1.08
CA SER A 127 -12.26 7.70 2.22
C SER A 127 -12.70 6.80 3.38
N ALA A 128 -13.99 6.46 3.47
CA ALA A 128 -14.56 5.64 4.53
C ALA A 128 -15.82 4.91 4.05
N TYR A 129 -16.23 3.89 4.81
CA TYR A 129 -17.52 3.22 4.63
C TYR A 129 -18.66 4.07 5.22
N PHE A 130 -19.82 4.05 4.58
CA PHE A 130 -21.02 4.74 5.06
C PHE A 130 -21.79 3.85 6.02
N TYR A 131 -22.30 4.46 7.10
CA TYR A 131 -23.10 3.78 8.10
C TYR A 131 -24.29 4.58 8.51
N ALA A 132 -25.42 3.89 8.62
CA ALA A 132 -26.63 4.43 9.18
C ALA A 132 -27.27 3.38 10.09
N ALA A 133 -27.54 3.75 11.34
CA ALA A 133 -28.40 3.00 12.24
C ALA A 133 -29.78 3.66 12.26
N ASN A 134 -30.83 2.85 12.19
CA ASN A 134 -32.21 3.31 12.31
C ASN A 134 -32.72 3.07 13.73
N ALA A 135 -33.68 3.89 14.17
CA ALA A 135 -34.32 3.75 15.49
C ALA A 135 -35.04 2.39 15.67
N ASN A 136 -35.35 1.71 14.56
CA ASN A 136 -36.00 0.39 14.56
C ASN A 136 -35.03 -0.77 14.84
N GLY A 137 -33.77 -0.50 15.19
CA GLY A 137 -32.75 -1.52 15.46
C GLY A 137 -32.16 -2.18 14.21
N THR A 138 -32.45 -1.63 13.02
CA THR A 138 -31.79 -2.02 11.77
C THR A 138 -30.62 -1.09 11.49
N PHE A 139 -29.59 -1.59 10.82
CA PHE A 139 -28.49 -0.77 10.34
C PHE A 139 -28.20 -1.07 8.88
N THR A 140 -27.42 -0.20 8.25
CA THR A 140 -26.90 -0.42 6.90
C THR A 140 -25.47 0.07 6.85
N ILE A 141 -24.56 -0.76 6.37
CA ILE A 141 -23.20 -0.37 6.04
C ILE A 141 -23.03 -0.48 4.53
N SER A 142 -22.59 0.59 3.88
CA SER A 142 -22.45 0.62 2.42
C SER A 142 -21.17 1.31 1.95
N ALA A 143 -20.72 0.92 0.76
CA ALA A 143 -19.71 1.65 -0.01
C ALA A 143 -19.96 1.46 -1.50
N ALA A 144 -19.55 2.46 -2.29
CA ALA A 144 -19.66 2.44 -3.74
C ALA A 144 -18.30 2.78 -4.36
N GLY A 145 -17.93 2.03 -5.41
CA GLY A 145 -16.68 2.21 -6.14
C GLY A 145 -16.57 1.21 -7.28
N ASP A 146 -15.73 1.51 -8.28
CA ASP A 146 -15.54 0.68 -9.48
C ASP A 146 -16.86 0.29 -10.18
N GLY A 147 -17.87 1.17 -10.15
CA GLY A 147 -19.19 0.95 -10.78
C GLY A 147 -20.12 0.00 -10.01
N ALA A 148 -19.74 -0.45 -8.81
CA ALA A 148 -20.55 -1.32 -7.96
C ALA A 148 -20.92 -0.63 -6.64
N THR A 149 -22.08 -0.97 -6.10
CA THR A 149 -22.48 -0.62 -4.73
C THR A 149 -22.58 -1.90 -3.91
N VAL A 150 -21.95 -1.91 -2.75
CA VAL A 150 -21.97 -3.01 -1.80
C VAL A 150 -22.64 -2.53 -0.53
N SER A 151 -23.58 -3.30 0.01
CA SER A 151 -24.26 -3.00 1.26
C SER A 151 -24.49 -4.28 2.08
N ALA A 152 -24.45 -4.15 3.40
CA ALA A 152 -24.93 -5.16 4.34
C ALA A 152 -25.93 -4.55 5.34
N PRO A 153 -26.92 -5.34 5.79
CA PRO A 153 -27.78 -4.99 6.91
C PRO A 153 -27.06 -5.10 8.25
#